data_AF-A0A975I138-F1
#
_entry.id   AF-A0A975I138-F1
#
_cell.length_a   1.000
_cell.length_b   1.000
_cell.length_c   1.000
_cell.angle_alpha   90.00
_cell.angle_beta   90.00
_cell.angle_gamma   90.00
#
_symmetry.space_group_name_H-M   'P 1'
#
loop_
_entity.id
_entity.type
_entity.pdbx_description
1 polymer ?
#
loop_
_entity_poly.entity_id
_entity_poly.type
_entity_poly.pdbx_seq_one_letter_code
_entity_poly.pdbx_strand_id
1 'polypeptide(L)'
;MTTSSSLPADTTAERIVRHFQAEGFPGITEAVLVRIRLKKGDRLEVDAAFDRALARDAAPPVQEYFQIQLYGFYSEIRSLLNIKTAFADDFTSGLRAELPSIYFDAAPVVANDALATGTKYDAMLKLGDNADGYAVAVLLNDPTSSFFEYMESHVGYDWATIIGTLGAAATSFVADEDLL
;
A
#
# COMPACT_ATOMS: atom_id res chain seq x y z
N MET A 1 16.08 -21.27 11.67
CA MET A 1 14.97 -20.33 11.43
C MET A 1 15.54 -18.94 11.59
N THR A 2 16.00 -18.35 10.49
CA THR A 2 16.41 -16.95 10.43
C THR A 2 15.15 -16.11 10.36
N THR A 3 14.74 -15.52 11.47
CA THR A 3 13.78 -14.42 11.43
C THR A 3 14.45 -13.29 10.67
N SER A 4 14.13 -13.11 9.38
CA SER A 4 14.64 -11.98 8.63
C SER A 4 14.21 -10.69 9.36
N SER A 5 15.20 -9.93 9.82
CA SER A 5 15.00 -8.66 10.50
C SER A 5 14.67 -7.52 9.53
N SER A 6 14.69 -7.81 8.22
CA SER A 6 14.47 -6.86 7.13
C SER A 6 13.54 -7.47 6.09
N LEU A 7 12.66 -6.67 5.51
CA LEU A 7 11.90 -7.07 4.34
C LEU A 7 12.66 -6.72 3.06
N PRO A 8 12.34 -7.39 1.94
CA PRO A 8 13.10 -7.24 0.72
C PRO A 8 13.09 -5.82 0.12
N ALA A 9 12.07 -5.00 0.42
CA ALA A 9 11.92 -3.63 -0.10
C ALA A 9 11.99 -2.53 0.97
N ASP A 10 12.66 -2.76 2.11
CA ASP A 10 12.83 -1.75 3.17
C ASP A 10 13.52 -0.47 2.69
N THR A 11 14.60 -0.59 1.90
CA THR A 11 15.28 0.58 1.32
C THR A 11 14.38 1.38 0.38
N THR A 12 13.46 0.70 -0.31
CA THR A 12 12.46 1.37 -1.15
C THR A 12 11.44 2.11 -0.30
N ALA A 13 10.93 1.47 0.77
CA ALA A 13 10.04 2.09 1.73
C ALA A 13 10.65 3.36 2.35
N GLU A 14 11.93 3.31 2.76
CA GLU A 14 12.64 4.46 3.29
C GLU A 14 12.73 5.61 2.28
N ARG A 15 13.09 5.31 1.03
CA ARG A 15 13.18 6.32 -0.02
C ARG A 15 11.85 7.02 -0.28
N ILE A 16 10.73 6.28 -0.21
CA ILE A 16 9.39 6.86 -0.35
C ILE A 16 9.13 7.87 0.77
N VAL A 17 9.35 7.48 2.02
CA VAL A 17 9.16 8.38 3.17
C VAL A 17 10.05 9.62 3.03
N ARG A 18 11.34 9.44 2.73
CA ARG A 18 12.29 10.55 2.56
C ARG A 18 11.90 11.50 1.42
N HIS A 19 11.35 10.97 0.34
CA HIS A 19 10.85 11.77 -0.77
C HIS A 19 9.69 12.66 -0.32
N PHE A 20 8.66 12.09 0.31
CA PHE A 20 7.52 12.86 0.81
C PHE A 20 7.95 13.93 1.82
N GLN A 21 8.85 13.60 2.74
CA GLN A 21 9.37 14.58 3.69
C GLN A 21 10.09 15.75 2.99
N ALA A 22 10.84 15.49 1.91
CA ALA A 22 11.53 16.52 1.13
C ALA A 22 10.56 17.42 0.34
N GLU A 23 9.42 16.90 -0.10
CA GLU A 23 8.35 17.64 -0.78
C GLU A 23 7.45 18.44 0.19
N GLY A 24 7.79 18.47 1.49
CA GLY A 24 7.08 19.29 2.47
C GLY A 24 6.03 18.54 3.29
N PHE A 25 6.08 17.21 3.32
CA PHE A 25 5.19 16.37 4.13
C PHE A 25 5.93 15.69 5.29
N PRO A 26 6.37 16.44 6.31
CA PRO A 26 7.10 15.88 7.45
C PRO A 26 6.26 14.90 8.29
N GLY A 27 4.92 14.91 8.13
CA GLY A 27 4.01 14.00 8.83
C GLY A 27 4.06 12.56 8.33
N ILE A 28 4.46 12.35 7.07
CA ILE A 28 4.67 11.01 6.50
C ILE A 28 5.98 10.48 7.07
N THR A 29 5.87 9.49 7.94
CA THR A 29 6.97 8.96 8.77
C THR A 29 7.11 7.45 8.65
N GLU A 30 6.18 6.80 7.97
CA GLU A 30 6.07 5.36 7.82
C GLU A 30 5.53 5.02 6.42
N ALA A 31 6.12 4.00 5.79
CA ALA A 31 5.63 3.42 4.56
C ALA A 31 5.70 1.89 4.64
N VAL A 32 4.63 1.23 4.18
CA VAL A 32 4.59 -0.22 4.02
C VAL A 32 4.32 -0.57 2.58
N LEU A 33 5.19 -1.38 2.00
CA LEU A 33 4.96 -1.98 0.70
C LEU A 33 4.33 -3.34 0.91
N VAL A 34 3.25 -3.60 0.19
CA VAL A 34 2.59 -4.91 0.16
C VAL A 34 2.48 -5.44 -1.25
N ARG A 35 2.62 -6.76 -1.37
CA ARG A 35 2.26 -7.51 -2.59
C ARG A 35 0.86 -8.04 -2.43
N ILE A 36 0.02 -7.75 -3.41
CA ILE A 36 -1.37 -8.19 -3.46
C ILE A 36 -1.48 -9.18 -4.61
N ARG A 37 -1.83 -10.42 -4.29
CA ARG A 37 -2.11 -11.48 -5.26
C ARG A 37 -3.60 -11.76 -5.29
N LEU A 38 -4.16 -11.93 -6.49
CA LEU A 38 -5.49 -12.48 -6.65
C LEU A 38 -5.45 -14.00 -6.42
N LYS A 39 -6.28 -14.49 -5.49
CA LYS A 39 -6.44 -15.92 -5.19
C LYS A 39 -7.45 -16.58 -6.12
N LYS A 40 -8.57 -15.90 -6.40
CA LYS A 40 -9.68 -16.40 -7.22
C LYS A 40 -10.57 -15.27 -7.72
N GLY A 41 -11.46 -15.60 -8.65
CA GLY A 41 -12.46 -14.70 -9.21
C GLY A 41 -11.90 -13.82 -10.33
N ASP A 42 -12.78 -13.08 -10.98
CA ASP A 42 -12.46 -11.98 -11.89
C ASP A 42 -12.90 -10.63 -11.30
N ARG A 43 -12.63 -9.53 -12.01
CA ARG A 43 -12.99 -8.18 -11.55
C ARG A 43 -14.46 -8.08 -11.15
N LEU A 44 -15.36 -8.62 -11.98
CA LEU A 44 -16.81 -8.49 -11.78
C LEU A 44 -17.28 -9.28 -10.56
N GLU A 45 -16.75 -10.49 -10.35
CA GLU A 45 -17.06 -11.30 -9.17
C GLU A 45 -16.54 -10.63 -7.88
N VAL A 46 -15.29 -10.15 -7.91
CA VAL A 46 -14.65 -9.50 -6.76
C VAL A 46 -15.39 -8.22 -6.38
N ASP A 47 -15.65 -7.32 -7.34
CA ASP A 47 -16.39 -6.08 -7.08
C ASP A 47 -17.76 -6.36 -6.47
N ALA A 48 -18.51 -7.30 -7.05
CA ALA A 48 -19.82 -7.66 -6.52
C ALA A 48 -19.76 -8.22 -5.09
N ALA A 49 -18.68 -8.92 -4.72
CA ALA A 49 -18.48 -9.39 -3.35
C ALA A 49 -18.17 -8.23 -2.38
N PHE A 50 -17.33 -7.29 -2.79
CA PHE A 50 -16.94 -6.12 -2.01
C PHE A 50 -18.12 -5.15 -1.83
N ASP A 51 -18.86 -4.85 -2.90
CA ASP A 51 -20.07 -4.02 -2.88
C ASP A 51 -21.13 -4.60 -1.95
N ARG A 52 -21.32 -5.92 -1.96
CA ARG A 52 -22.26 -6.59 -1.05
C ARG A 52 -21.83 -6.51 0.41
N ALA A 53 -20.53 -6.55 0.69
CA ALA A 53 -20.02 -6.36 2.04
C ALA A 53 -20.26 -4.93 2.51
N LEU A 54 -19.94 -3.95 1.67
CA LEU A 54 -20.18 -2.53 1.94
C LEU A 54 -21.67 -2.23 2.18
N ALA A 55 -22.56 -2.74 1.33
CA ALA A 55 -24.00 -2.56 1.46
C ALA A 55 -24.59 -3.19 2.75
N ARG A 56 -23.86 -4.09 3.39
CA ARG A 56 -24.26 -4.75 4.65
C ARG A 56 -23.52 -4.21 5.88
N ASP A 57 -22.71 -3.15 5.70
CA ASP A 57 -21.82 -2.65 6.74
C ASP A 57 -20.92 -3.75 7.32
N ALA A 58 -20.47 -4.66 6.45
CA ALA A 58 -19.63 -5.81 6.78
C ALA A 58 -18.19 -5.60 6.30
N ALA A 59 -17.24 -6.27 6.95
CA ALA A 59 -15.85 -6.23 6.54
C ALA A 59 -15.68 -6.78 5.11
N PRO A 60 -14.87 -6.13 4.24
CA PRO A 60 -14.60 -6.64 2.90
C PRO A 60 -13.99 -8.05 2.94
N PRO A 61 -14.37 -8.95 2.02
CA PRO A 61 -13.93 -10.36 2.01
C PRO A 61 -12.49 -10.51 1.48
N VAL A 62 -11.54 -9.76 2.06
CA VAL A 62 -10.15 -9.66 1.58
C VAL A 62 -9.47 -11.01 1.51
N GLN A 63 -9.51 -11.80 2.58
CA GLN A 63 -8.82 -13.09 2.65
C GLN A 63 -9.39 -14.15 1.71
N GLU A 64 -10.63 -13.97 1.25
CA GLU A 64 -11.27 -14.87 0.29
C GLU A 64 -10.72 -14.68 -1.13
N TYR A 65 -10.50 -13.42 -1.52
CA TYR A 65 -10.13 -13.05 -2.90
C TYR A 65 -8.66 -12.67 -3.06
N PHE A 66 -8.01 -12.16 -2.02
CA PHE A 66 -6.65 -11.64 -2.08
C PHE A 66 -5.74 -12.31 -1.05
N GLN A 67 -4.47 -12.44 -1.43
CA GLN A 67 -3.36 -12.68 -0.51
C GLN A 67 -2.52 -11.41 -0.45
N ILE A 68 -2.28 -10.91 0.76
CA ILE A 68 -1.49 -9.70 1.00
C ILE A 68 -0.23 -10.11 1.76
N GLN A 69 0.93 -9.73 1.22
CA GLN A 69 2.23 -10.04 1.81
C GLN A 69 3.00 -8.75 2.07
N LEU A 70 3.52 -8.60 3.28
CA LEU A 70 4.45 -7.52 3.60
C LEU A 70 5.71 -7.69 2.75
N TYR A 71 6.11 -6.63 2.08
CA TYR A 71 7.19 -6.65 1.10
C TYR A 71 8.29 -5.64 1.40
N GLY A 72 7.94 -4.50 2.00
CA GLY A 72 8.89 -3.49 2.45
C GLY A 72 8.31 -2.71 3.61
N PHE A 73 9.16 -2.25 4.50
CA PHE A 73 8.75 -1.46 5.65
C PHE A 73 9.81 -0.42 5.99
N TYR A 74 9.34 0.79 6.25
CA TYR A 74 10.14 1.81 6.91
C TYR A 74 9.26 2.59 7.87
N SER A 75 9.81 2.91 9.04
CA SER A 75 9.15 3.75 10.03
C SER A 75 10.19 4.44 10.90
N GLU A 76 9.94 5.71 11.22
CA GLU A 76 10.70 6.45 12.22
C GLU A 76 10.21 6.19 13.66
N ILE A 77 9.05 5.57 13.81
CA ILE A 77 8.32 5.49 15.10
C ILE A 77 8.13 4.06 15.63
N ARG A 78 8.15 3.03 14.75
CA ARG A 78 7.84 1.64 15.14
C ARG A 78 8.78 0.65 14.46
N SER A 79 8.95 -0.52 15.08
CA SER A 79 9.78 -1.60 14.52
C SER A 79 8.98 -2.51 13.58
N LEU A 80 9.69 -3.29 12.74
CA LEU A 80 9.07 -4.27 11.85
C LEU A 80 8.22 -5.31 12.62
N LEU A 81 8.66 -5.69 13.83
CA LEU A 81 7.89 -6.61 14.69
C LEU A 81 6.55 -6.03 15.11
N ASN A 82 6.51 -4.73 15.42
CA ASN A 82 5.28 -4.04 15.77
C ASN A 82 4.32 -4.06 14.60
N ILE A 83 4.79 -3.76 13.38
CA ILE A 83 3.94 -3.80 12.19
C ILE A 83 3.46 -5.20 11.86
N LYS A 84 4.32 -6.23 11.91
CA LYS A 84 3.88 -7.61 11.67
C LYS A 84 2.71 -8.03 12.56
N THR A 85 2.58 -7.42 13.74
CA THR A 85 1.50 -7.69 14.70
C THR A 85 0.30 -6.75 14.50
N ALA A 86 0.55 -5.47 14.23
CA ALA A 86 -0.49 -4.43 14.12
C ALA A 86 -1.05 -4.24 12.70
N PHE A 87 -0.45 -4.83 11.66
CA PHE A 87 -0.80 -4.58 10.27
C PHE A 87 -2.27 -4.84 9.96
N ALA A 88 -2.84 -5.90 10.55
CA ALA A 88 -4.25 -6.24 10.39
C ALA A 88 -5.20 -5.26 11.10
N ASP A 89 -4.71 -4.35 11.94
CA ASP A 89 -5.52 -3.29 12.57
C ASP A 89 -5.22 -1.92 11.96
N ASP A 90 -3.97 -1.69 11.54
CA ASP A 90 -3.51 -0.46 10.90
C ASP A 90 -3.97 -0.34 9.45
N PHE A 91 -4.16 -1.46 8.74
CA PHE A 91 -4.74 -1.48 7.41
C PHE A 91 -6.26 -1.41 7.48
N THR A 92 -6.81 -0.21 7.33
CA THR A 92 -8.22 0.10 7.62
C THR A 92 -9.23 -0.59 6.71
N SER A 93 -10.50 -0.63 7.14
CA SER A 93 -11.59 -1.15 6.31
C SER A 93 -11.81 -0.35 5.04
N GLY A 94 -11.61 0.98 5.08
CA GLY A 94 -11.71 1.85 3.91
C GLY A 94 -10.67 1.47 2.86
N LEU A 95 -9.40 1.40 3.24
CA LEU A 95 -8.35 1.00 2.29
C LEU A 95 -8.50 -0.45 1.83
N ARG A 96 -9.00 -1.36 2.67
CA ARG A 96 -9.32 -2.72 2.23
C ARG A 96 -10.39 -2.75 1.15
N ALA A 97 -11.40 -1.88 1.21
CA ALA A 97 -12.45 -1.82 0.21
C ALA A 97 -11.89 -1.45 -1.18
N GLU A 98 -10.77 -0.74 -1.22
CA GLU A 98 -10.10 -0.29 -2.45
C GLU A 98 -9.14 -1.31 -3.07
N LEU A 99 -8.96 -2.49 -2.45
CA LEU A 99 -8.11 -3.56 -2.99
C LEU A 99 -8.46 -4.02 -4.43
N PRO A 100 -9.75 -4.12 -4.84
CA PRO A 100 -10.08 -4.44 -6.22
C PRO A 100 -9.53 -3.40 -7.21
N SER A 101 -9.74 -2.11 -6.92
CA SER A 101 -9.20 -0.99 -7.72
C SER A 101 -7.68 -1.06 -7.81
N ILE A 102 -7.00 -1.22 -6.66
CA ILE A 102 -5.56 -1.42 -6.62
C ILE A 102 -5.13 -2.62 -7.47
N TYR A 103 -5.80 -3.76 -7.40
CA TYR A 103 -5.34 -4.94 -8.14
C TYR A 103 -5.60 -4.82 -9.64
N PHE A 104 -6.81 -4.42 -10.06
CA PHE A 104 -7.25 -4.57 -11.45
C PHE A 104 -7.07 -3.31 -12.30
N ASP A 105 -7.06 -2.12 -11.71
CA ASP A 105 -6.99 -0.89 -12.50
C ASP A 105 -5.56 -0.62 -12.97
N ALA A 106 -5.42 0.07 -14.10
CA ALA A 106 -4.12 0.50 -14.60
C ALA A 106 -3.50 1.52 -13.65
N ALA A 107 -2.21 1.42 -13.42
CA ALA A 107 -1.51 2.41 -12.60
C ALA A 107 -1.49 3.80 -13.28
N PRO A 108 -1.48 4.90 -12.51
CA PRO A 108 -1.51 4.95 -11.05
C PRO A 108 -2.93 4.86 -10.47
N VAL A 109 -3.04 4.24 -9.29
CA VAL A 109 -4.28 4.19 -8.50
C VAL A 109 -3.98 4.73 -7.11
N VAL A 110 -4.84 5.61 -6.59
CA VAL A 110 -4.70 6.21 -5.26
C VAL A 110 -6.01 6.04 -4.50
N ALA A 111 -5.90 5.56 -3.27
CA ALA A 111 -7.01 5.30 -2.36
C ALA A 111 -6.78 6.04 -1.04
N ASN A 112 -7.84 6.70 -0.55
CA ASN A 112 -7.87 7.44 0.70
C ASN A 112 -8.78 6.74 1.72
N ASP A 113 -8.39 6.76 2.98
CA ASP A 113 -9.27 6.58 4.12
C ASP A 113 -9.14 7.76 5.07
N ALA A 114 -9.96 8.78 4.83
CA ALA A 114 -10.03 9.99 5.64
C ALA A 114 -10.48 9.74 7.09
N LEU A 115 -10.94 8.53 7.43
CA LEU A 115 -11.34 8.13 8.78
C LEU A 115 -10.20 7.43 9.54
N ALA A 116 -9.05 7.16 8.91
CA ALA A 116 -7.89 6.66 9.62
C ALA A 116 -7.34 7.74 10.58
N THR A 117 -6.87 7.31 11.74
CA THR A 117 -6.35 8.21 12.78
C THR A 117 -5.15 7.59 13.46
N GLY A 118 -4.22 8.42 13.94
CA GLY A 118 -3.07 7.97 14.73
C GLY A 118 -2.01 7.30 13.86
N THR A 119 -1.72 6.03 14.11
CA THR A 119 -0.69 5.26 13.38
C THR A 119 -1.27 4.39 12.26
N LYS A 120 -2.56 4.52 11.97
CA LYS A 120 -3.22 3.78 10.90
C LYS A 120 -2.83 4.35 9.54
N TYR A 121 -2.86 3.50 8.52
CA TYR A 121 -2.66 3.96 7.14
C TYR A 121 -3.96 4.60 6.64
N ASP A 122 -3.85 5.80 6.10
CA ASP A 122 -4.91 6.60 5.48
C ASP A 122 -4.72 6.72 3.96
N ALA A 123 -3.53 6.44 3.43
CA ALA A 123 -3.29 6.44 2.00
C ALA A 123 -2.76 5.09 1.51
N MET A 124 -3.28 4.65 0.36
CA MET A 124 -2.79 3.48 -0.37
C MET A 124 -2.59 3.82 -1.84
N LEU A 125 -1.44 3.46 -2.41
CA LEU A 125 -1.07 3.78 -3.78
C LEU A 125 -0.64 2.54 -4.55
N LYS A 126 -1.12 2.40 -5.79
CA LYS A 126 -0.50 1.57 -6.82
C LYS A 126 0.21 2.46 -7.80
N LEU A 127 1.50 2.20 -7.96
CA LEU A 127 2.39 3.03 -8.74
C LEU A 127 2.79 2.37 -10.07
N GLY A 128 2.81 1.04 -10.14
CA GLY A 128 3.09 0.29 -11.36
C GLY A 128 2.00 -0.71 -11.65
N ASP A 129 1.88 -1.10 -12.92
CA ASP A 129 1.01 -2.20 -13.32
C ASP A 129 1.46 -3.52 -12.68
N ASN A 130 0.56 -4.50 -12.68
CA ASN A 130 0.84 -5.79 -12.07
C ASN A 130 2.01 -6.48 -12.78
N ALA A 131 2.92 -7.05 -12.00
CA ALA A 131 4.04 -7.84 -12.47
C ALA A 131 4.03 -9.20 -11.77
N ASP A 132 4.35 -10.27 -12.52
CA ASP A 132 4.41 -11.64 -12.00
C ASP A 132 3.14 -12.11 -11.26
N GLY A 133 1.98 -11.55 -11.61
CA GLY A 133 0.68 -11.86 -10.99
C GLY A 133 0.37 -11.11 -9.70
N TYR A 134 1.22 -10.14 -9.31
CA TYR A 134 1.04 -9.32 -8.11
C TYR A 134 0.89 -7.84 -8.47
N ALA A 135 0.02 -7.15 -7.75
CA ALA A 135 0.09 -5.69 -7.62
C ALA A 135 1.01 -5.34 -6.45
N VAL A 136 1.79 -4.27 -6.58
CA VAL A 136 2.53 -3.68 -5.45
C VAL A 136 1.80 -2.43 -5.02
N ALA A 137 1.40 -2.38 -3.75
CA ALA A 137 0.79 -1.20 -3.15
C ALA A 137 1.69 -0.62 -2.06
N VAL A 138 1.66 0.71 -1.93
CA VAL A 138 2.34 1.48 -0.90
C VAL A 138 1.28 2.01 0.05
N LEU A 139 1.38 1.69 1.33
CA LEU A 139 0.57 2.25 2.41
C LEU A 139 1.39 3.33 3.12
N LEU A 140 0.81 4.50 3.35
CA LEU A 140 1.44 5.61 4.06
C LEU A 140 0.62 6.00 5.29
N ASN A 141 1.30 6.48 6.32
CA ASN A 141 0.66 7.22 7.41
C ASN A 141 0.74 8.72 7.09
N ASP A 142 -0.34 9.30 6.61
CA ASP A 142 -0.49 10.74 6.35
C ASP A 142 -1.42 11.35 7.41
N PRO A 143 -0.98 11.46 8.67
CA PRO A 143 -1.85 11.79 9.81
C PRO A 143 -2.54 13.16 9.73
N THR A 144 -2.13 14.02 8.79
CA THR A 144 -2.72 15.33 8.52
C THR A 144 -3.64 15.35 7.30
N SER A 145 -3.85 14.20 6.63
CA SER A 145 -4.56 14.07 5.34
C SER A 145 -4.02 15.03 4.27
N SER A 146 -2.76 15.46 4.44
CA SER A 146 -2.11 16.48 3.62
C SER A 146 -1.76 15.99 2.22
N PHE A 147 -1.58 14.68 2.07
CA PHE A 147 -1.21 14.03 0.81
C PHE A 147 -2.28 14.23 -0.27
N PHE A 148 -3.57 14.13 0.08
CA PHE A 148 -4.66 14.33 -0.87
C PHE A 148 -4.80 15.78 -1.30
N GLU A 149 -4.68 16.72 -0.37
CA GLU A 149 -4.65 18.15 -0.69
C GLU A 149 -3.51 18.48 -1.65
N TYR A 150 -2.34 17.85 -1.47
CA TYR A 150 -1.21 18.01 -2.40
C TYR A 150 -1.46 17.37 -3.77
N MET A 151 -2.03 16.16 -3.83
CA MET A 151 -2.40 15.50 -5.09
C MET A 151 -3.38 16.39 -5.88
N GLU A 152 -4.35 17.00 -5.20
CA GLU A 152 -5.33 17.91 -5.78
C GLU A 152 -4.71 19.26 -6.18
N SER A 153 -3.73 19.77 -5.44
CA SER A 153 -3.07 21.04 -5.77
C SER A 153 -1.96 20.89 -6.83
N HIS A 154 -1.48 19.67 -7.07
CA HIS A 154 -0.44 19.34 -8.05
C HIS A 154 -1.01 18.49 -9.20
N VAL A 155 -2.17 18.91 -9.73
CA VAL A 155 -2.78 18.30 -10.93
C VAL A 155 -1.80 18.37 -12.10
N GLY A 156 -1.39 17.21 -12.61
CA GLY A 156 -0.40 17.11 -13.69
C GLY A 156 1.06 16.98 -13.23
N TYR A 157 1.32 16.86 -11.92
CA TYR A 157 2.61 16.39 -11.44
C TYR A 157 2.82 14.97 -11.94
N ASP A 158 3.96 14.77 -12.61
CA ASP A 158 4.27 13.47 -13.18
C ASP A 158 4.67 12.53 -12.06
N TRP A 159 3.67 11.87 -11.46
CA TRP A 159 3.90 10.75 -10.57
C TRP A 159 4.83 9.73 -11.22
N ALA A 160 4.92 9.64 -12.56
CA ALA A 160 5.93 8.82 -13.24
C ALA A 160 7.38 9.25 -13.00
N THR A 161 7.67 10.45 -12.47
CA THR A 161 9.02 10.84 -12.03
C THR A 161 9.35 10.29 -10.63
N ILE A 162 8.38 10.33 -9.71
CA ILE A 162 8.46 9.71 -8.38
C ILE A 162 8.47 8.17 -8.50
N ILE A 163 7.62 7.65 -9.40
CA ILE A 163 7.45 6.22 -9.69
C ILE A 163 8.55 5.71 -10.62
N GLY A 164 9.05 6.50 -11.57
CA GLY A 164 10.11 6.09 -12.50
C GLY A 164 11.44 5.89 -11.79
N THR A 165 11.68 6.64 -10.71
CA THR A 165 12.78 6.36 -9.77
C THR A 165 12.52 5.14 -8.87
N LEU A 166 11.26 4.79 -8.61
CA LEU A 166 10.86 3.55 -7.91
C LEU A 166 10.89 2.30 -8.81
N GLY A 167 10.53 2.40 -10.09
CA GLY A 167 10.59 1.32 -11.08
C GLY A 167 12.03 0.91 -11.38
N ALA A 168 12.96 1.88 -11.45
CA ALA A 168 14.40 1.63 -11.51
C ALA A 168 14.92 0.92 -10.23
N ALA A 169 14.36 1.21 -9.06
CA ALA A 169 14.66 0.49 -7.82
C ALA A 169 14.06 -0.93 -7.82
N ALA A 170 12.86 -1.12 -8.39
CA ALA A 170 12.20 -2.42 -8.51
C ALA A 170 12.93 -3.37 -9.48
N THR A 171 13.56 -2.86 -10.55
CA THR A 171 14.39 -3.67 -11.47
C THR A 171 15.67 -4.23 -10.85
N SER A 172 16.05 -3.79 -9.65
CA SER A 172 17.21 -4.32 -8.92
C SER A 172 16.88 -5.50 -8.00
N PHE A 173 15.64 -5.97 -8.02
CA PHE A 173 15.11 -6.88 -7.01
C PHE A 173 15.31 -8.37 -7.34
N VAL A 174 15.74 -9.14 -6.33
CA VAL A 174 15.85 -10.61 -6.38
C VAL A 174 14.67 -11.20 -5.61
N ALA A 175 13.90 -12.04 -6.30
CA ALA A 175 12.80 -12.80 -5.71
C ALA A 175 13.34 -13.84 -4.73
N ASP A 176 13.36 -13.53 -3.44
CA ASP A 176 13.15 -14.56 -2.44
C ASP A 176 12.70 -14.02 -1.07
N GLU A 177 11.82 -14.83 -0.46
CA GLU A 177 11.51 -14.93 0.97
C GLU A 177 10.78 -13.76 1.67
N ASP A 178 9.44 -13.88 1.79
CA ASP A 178 8.78 -14.25 3.05
C ASP A 178 7.27 -14.41 2.78
N LEU A 179 6.77 -15.64 2.85
CA LEU A 179 5.35 -15.95 2.70
C LEU A 179 4.68 -15.92 4.08
N LEU A 180 3.67 -15.06 4.24
CA LEU A 180 2.65 -15.19 5.30
C LEU A 180 1.46 -16.01 4.77
#